data_AF-A0A0Q8END7-F1
#
_entry.id   AF-A0A0Q8END7-F1
#
_cell.length_a   1.000
_cell.length_b   1.000
_cell.length_c   1.000
_cell.angle_alpha   90.00
_cell.angle_beta   90.00
_cell.angle_gamma   90.00
#
_symmetry.space_group_name_H-M   'P 1'
#
loop_
_entity.id
_entity.type
_entity.pdbx_description
1 polymer ?
#
loop_
_entity_poly.entity_id
_entity_poly.type
_entity_poly.pdbx_seq_one_letter_code
_entity_poly.pdbx_strand_id
1 'polypeptide(L)' 'MTGTREQHEVIKMRLRLVGSSLACIARELGIQPTTVTATSQGKRRSRRIEQAIARKLGCTPQSLWPGRYVEASAEGDPP' A
#
# COMPACT_ATOMS: atom_id res chain seq x y z
N MET A 1 8.41 14.79 5.45
CA MET A 1 9.32 13.90 6.21
C MET A 1 9.37 12.55 5.50
N THR A 2 10.57 12.19 5.02
CA THR A 2 11.15 10.85 4.69
C THR A 2 10.23 9.62 4.47
N GLY A 3 9.30 9.70 3.51
CA GLY A 3 8.20 8.74 3.39
C GLY A 3 8.41 7.50 2.50
N THR A 4 9.49 6.73 2.63
CA THR A 4 9.58 5.42 1.91
C THR A 4 9.94 4.24 2.79
N ARG A 5 10.84 4.42 3.78
CA ARG A 5 11.21 3.33 4.71
C ARG A 5 10.24 3.21 5.89
N GLU A 6 9.84 4.32 6.49
CA GLU A 6 8.88 4.36 7.59
C GLU A 6 7.52 3.80 7.15
N GLN A 7 7.01 4.25 5.99
CA GLN A 7 5.76 3.75 5.41
C GLN A 7 5.81 2.25 5.14
N HIS A 8 6.93 1.76 4.61
CA HIS A 8 7.12 0.34 4.36
C HIS A 8 7.04 -0.50 5.65
N GLU A 9 7.65 -0.03 6.74
CA GLU A 9 7.55 -0.71 8.04
C GLU A 9 6.15 -0.65 8.64
N VAL A 10 5.44 0.47 8.52
CA VAL A 10 4.02 0.58 8.95
C VAL A 10 3.14 -0.41 8.19
N ILE A 11 3.29 -0.52 6.87
CA ILE A 11 2.53 -1.48 6.06
C ILE A 11 2.85 -2.92 6.51
N LYS A 12 4.12 -3.25 6.71
CA LYS A 12 4.53 -4.58 7.20
C LYS A 12 3.96 -4.88 8.57
N MET A 13 4.02 -3.93 9.50
CA MET A 13 3.45 -4.07 10.84
C MET A 13 1.95 -4.35 10.75
N ARG A 14 1.19 -3.52 10.02
CA ARG A 14 -0.26 -3.71 9.87
C ARG A 14 -0.62 -5.03 9.21
N LEU A 15 0.14 -5.46 8.21
CA LEU A 15 -0.07 -6.77 7.57
C LEU A 15 0.12 -7.92 8.57
N ARG A 16 1.16 -7.84 9.41
CA ARG A 16 1.40 -8.83 10.46
C ARG A 16 0.27 -8.88 11.48
N LEU A 17 -0.29 -7.73 11.87
CA LEU A 17 -1.43 -7.65 12.79
C LEU A 17 -2.68 -8.38 12.25
N VAL A 18 -2.87 -8.39 10.93
CA VAL A 18 -3.99 -9.12 10.28
C VAL A 18 -3.60 -10.53 9.80
N GLY A 19 -2.46 -11.07 10.25
CA GLY A 19 -2.00 -12.41 9.87
C GLY A 19 -1.57 -12.55 8.40
N SER A 20 -1.20 -11.46 7.75
CA SER A 20 -0.78 -11.41 6.36
C SER A 20 0.66 -10.88 6.18
N SER A 21 1.13 -10.87 4.94
CA SER A 21 2.45 -10.35 4.58
C SER A 21 2.51 -9.92 3.12
N LEU A 22 3.55 -9.16 2.74
CA LEU A 22 3.80 -8.82 1.34
C LEU A 22 4.00 -10.07 0.46
N ALA A 23 4.56 -11.14 1.02
CA ALA A 23 4.72 -12.42 0.34
C ALA A 23 3.37 -13.13 0.12
N CYS A 24 2.46 -13.09 1.11
CA CYS A 24 1.09 -13.60 0.94
C CYS A 24 0.37 -12.86 -0.19
N ILE A 25 0.44 -11.53 -0.21
CA ILE A 25 -0.16 -10.71 -1.27
C ILE A 25 0.45 -11.03 -2.64
N ALA A 26 1.77 -11.22 -2.71
CA ALA A 26 2.43 -11.60 -3.96
C ALA A 26 1.92 -12.95 -4.49
N ARG A 27 1.77 -13.95 -3.60
CA ARG A 27 1.22 -15.27 -3.94
C ARG A 27 -0.23 -15.17 -4.40
N GLU A 28 -1.06 -14.39 -3.72
CA GLU A 28 -2.47 -14.17 -4.10
C GLU A 28 -2.61 -13.49 -5.46
N LEU A 29 -1.71 -12.56 -5.78
CA LEU A 29 -1.72 -11.82 -7.03
C LEU A 29 -0.98 -12.52 -8.18
N GLY A 30 -0.33 -13.66 -7.93
CA GLY A 30 0.47 -14.40 -8.91
C GLY A 30 1.71 -13.64 -9.42
N ILE A 31 2.33 -12.80 -8.59
CA ILE A 31 3.48 -11.96 -8.98
C ILE A 31 4.68 -12.13 -8.06
N GLN A 32 5.81 -11.56 -8.47
CA GLN A 32 7.03 -11.60 -7.69
C GLN A 32 6.91 -10.75 -6.40
N PRO A 33 7.35 -11.27 -5.23
CA PRO A 33 7.38 -10.53 -3.97
C PRO A 33 8.23 -9.26 -4.01
N THR A 34 9.26 -9.24 -4.85
CA THR A 34 10.12 -8.06 -5.10
C THR A 34 9.32 -6.90 -5.66
N THR A 35 8.36 -7.17 -6.55
CA THR A 35 7.45 -6.15 -7.12
C THR A 35 6.56 -5.55 -6.02
N VAL A 36 5.99 -6.39 -5.16
CA VAL A 36 5.13 -5.94 -4.04
C VAL A 36 5.95 -5.11 -3.04
N THR A 37 7.17 -5.52 -2.75
CA THR A 37 8.10 -4.79 -1.88
C THR A 37 8.46 -3.43 -2.48
N ALA A 38 8.78 -3.37 -3.77
CA ALA A 38 9.08 -2.11 -4.46
C ALA A 38 7.88 -1.15 -4.45
N THR A 39 6.65 -1.64 -4.59
CA THR A 39 5.43 -0.82 -4.45
C THR A 39 5.20 -0.36 -3.01
N SER A 40 5.39 -1.25 -2.03
CA SER A 40 5.26 -0.89 -0.61
C SER A 40 6.26 0.17 -0.16
N GLN A 41 7.51 0.07 -0.63
CA GLN A 41 8.56 1.10 -0.46
C GLN A 41 8.34 2.34 -1.32
N GLY A 42 7.33 2.32 -2.18
CA GLY A 42 7.02 3.42 -3.06
C GLY A 42 7.94 3.61 -4.27
N LYS A 43 8.86 2.69 -4.54
CA LYS A 43 9.75 2.74 -5.72
C LYS A 43 9.02 2.44 -7.04
N ARG A 44 7.88 1.75 -6.98
CA ARG A 44 7.02 1.43 -8.12
C ARG A 44 5.58 1.85 -7.85
N ARG A 45 4.85 2.24 -8.90
CA ARG A 45 3.39 2.43 -8.84
C ARG A 45 2.71 1.24 -9.51
N SER A 46 1.82 0.60 -8.78
CA SER A 46 0.96 -0.45 -9.30
C SER A 46 -0.36 -0.40 -8.54
N ARG A 47 -1.39 0.16 -9.19
CA ARG A 47 -2.73 0.27 -8.59
C ARG A 47 -3.26 -1.08 -8.14
N ARG A 48 -2.97 -2.16 -8.88
CA ARG A 48 -3.39 -3.52 -8.53
C ARG A 48 -2.78 -3.99 -7.20
N ILE A 49 -1.49 -3.74 -6.99
CA ILE A 49 -0.77 -4.11 -5.76
C ILE A 49 -1.21 -3.21 -4.60
N GLU A 50 -1.30 -1.90 -4.84
CA GLU A 50 -1.75 -0.92 -3.85
C GLU A 50 -3.14 -1.27 -3.33
N GLN A 51 -4.08 -1.57 -4.23
CA GLN A 51 -5.42 -2.02 -3.87
C GLN A 51 -5.41 -3.35 -3.12
N ALA A 52 -4.57 -4.32 -3.50
CA ALA A 52 -4.51 -5.59 -2.79
C ALA A 52 -4.03 -5.43 -1.34
N ILE A 53 -2.99 -4.62 -1.12
CA ILE A 53 -2.51 -4.27 0.22
C ILE A 53 -3.63 -3.55 0.99
N ALA A 54 -4.26 -2.56 0.38
CA ALA A 54 -5.31 -1.77 1.02
C ALA A 54 -6.53 -2.63 1.40
N ARG A 55 -6.98 -3.52 0.51
CA ARG A 55 -8.06 -4.49 0.79
C ARG A 55 -7.71 -5.41 1.96
N LYS A 56 -6.48 -5.91 2.04
CA LYS A 56 -6.03 -6.73 3.18
C LYS A 56 -6.02 -5.98 4.50
N LEU A 57 -5.75 -4.69 4.45
CA LEU A 57 -5.70 -3.82 5.63
C LEU A 57 -7.03 -3.14 5.95
N GLY A 58 -8.09 -3.42 5.17
CA GLY A 58 -9.40 -2.80 5.34
C GLY A 58 -9.39 -1.28 5.18
N CYS A 59 -8.47 -0.73 4.38
CA CYS A 59 -8.35 0.72 4.19
C CYS A 59 -8.19 1.07 2.70
N THR A 60 -7.95 2.35 2.41
CA THR A 60 -7.70 2.86 1.06
C THR A 60 -6.19 2.99 0.78
N PRO A 61 -5.74 2.86 -0.48
CA PRO A 61 -4.35 3.15 -0.85
C PRO A 61 -3.88 4.55 -0.42
N GLN A 62 -4.78 5.53 -0.46
CA GLN A 62 -4.53 6.92 -0.04
C GLN A 62 -4.08 6.99 1.41
N SER A 63 -4.69 6.20 2.29
CA SER A 63 -4.32 6.12 3.71
C SER A 63 -2.93 5.51 3.93
N LEU A 64 -2.51 4.59 3.05
CA LEU A 64 -1.20 3.93 3.14
C LEU A 64 -0.07 4.78 2.56
N TRP A 65 -0.36 5.57 1.53
CA TRP A 65 0.60 6.45 0.87
C TRP A 65 0.07 7.87 0.74
N PRO A 66 -0.13 8.61 1.86
CA PRO A 66 -0.77 9.93 1.83
C PRO A 66 0.01 10.92 0.95
N GLY A 67 1.35 10.91 1.00
CA GLY A 67 2.20 11.76 0.17
C GLY A 67 2.09 11.51 -1.35
N ARG A 68 1.38 10.47 -1.80
CA ARG A 68 1.12 10.20 -3.22
C ARG A 68 -0.26 10.65 -3.70
N TYR A 69 -1.16 10.92 -2.77
CA TYR A 69 -2.56 11.23 -3.03
C TYR A 69 -3.00 12.60 -2.47
N VAL A 70 -2.08 13.33 -1.84
CA VAL A 70 -2.27 14.71 -1.38
C VAL A 70 -2.78 15.65 -2.49
N GLU A 71 -2.53 15.34 -3.76
CA GLU A 71 -3.01 16.16 -4.89
C GLU A 71 -4.39 15.75 -5.45
N ALA A 72 -5.03 14.70 -4.93
CA ALA A 72 -6.31 14.19 -5.48
C ALA A 72 -7.55 14.48 -4.61
N SER A 73 -7.40 15.08 -3.42
CA SER A 73 -8.51 15.35 -2.49
C SER A 73 -8.90 16.83 -2.36
N ALA A 74 -8.49 17.69 -3.30
CA ALA A 74 -9.02 19.05 -3.35
C ALA A 74 -10.36 19.16 -4.12
N GLU A 75 -10.84 18.12 -4.80
CA GLU A 75 -12.06 18.21 -5.60
C GLU A 75 -12.98 16.99 -5.39
N GLY A 76 -14.11 17.23 -4.71
CA GLY A 76 -15.37 16.52 -4.93
C GLY A 76 -15.67 15.27 -4.10
N ASP A 77 -16.36 15.46 -2.98
CA ASP A 77 -17.59 14.69 -2.68
C ASP A 77 -18.51 15.58 -1.83
N PRO A 78 -19.58 16.19 -2.39
CA PRO A 78 -20.57 16.92 -1.61
C PRO A 78 -21.53 15.94 -0.90
N PRO A 79 -22.24 16.39 0.16
CA PRO A 79 -23.03 15.53 1.06
C PRO A 79 -24.24 14.84 0.40
#